data_AF-M0P6Y2-F1
#
_entry.id   AF-M0P6Y2-F1
#
_cell.length_a   1.000
_cell.length_b   1.000
_cell.length_c   1.000
_cell.angle_alpha   90.00
_cell.angle_beta   90.00
_cell.angle_gamma   90.00
#
_symmetry.space_group_name_H-M   'P 1'
#
loop_
_entity.id
_entity.type
_entity.pdbx_description
1 polymer ?
#
loop_
_entity_poly.entity_id
_entity_poly.type
_entity_poly.pdbx_seq_one_letter_code
_entity_poly.pdbx_strand_id
1 'polypeptide(L)'
;MSRSSGEVTAGDERAAVEPIAALVAVLAVGAALGLYTVALDDATPDTERPAAEATLDRIEPDVTTGGVVDPTRLNDIEFRFATALELTADGERWRVDSGDDAPESTAAQRSGSVAVAERTVTVRVDPGRNVRGTIRAVVRR
;
A
#
# COMPACT_ATOMS: atom_id res chain seq x y z
N MET A 1 84.96 -8.54 17.81
CA MET A 1 84.09 -9.07 16.73
C MET A 1 82.66 -8.66 17.02
N SER A 2 82.24 -7.53 16.45
CA SER A 2 80.88 -7.00 16.59
C SER A 2 79.94 -7.74 15.64
N ARG A 3 78.86 -8.31 16.17
CA ARG A 3 77.78 -8.91 15.37
C ARG A 3 76.58 -7.99 15.53
N SER A 4 76.48 -7.02 14.64
CA SER A 4 75.25 -6.27 14.38
C SER A 4 74.56 -7.01 13.25
N SER A 5 73.41 -7.62 13.52
CA SER A 5 72.57 -8.22 12.50
C SER A 5 71.13 -8.24 12.99
N GLY A 6 70.28 -7.53 12.23
CA GLY A 6 68.85 -7.80 12.15
C GLY A 6 67.99 -7.07 13.17
N GLU A 7 67.72 -5.79 12.90
CA GLU A 7 66.39 -5.25 13.17
C GLU A 7 65.37 -6.16 12.46
N VAL A 8 64.60 -6.92 13.22
CA VAL A 8 63.37 -7.54 12.72
C VAL A 8 62.33 -6.41 12.68
N THR A 9 62.34 -5.68 11.58
CA THR A 9 61.23 -4.79 11.23
C THR A 9 60.01 -5.61 10.81
N ALA A 10 58.84 -5.01 11.04
CA ALA A 10 57.51 -5.43 10.61
C ALA A 10 56.88 -6.48 11.55
N GLY A 11 55.90 -6.13 12.39
CA GLY A 11 54.71 -5.38 12.01
C GLY A 11 53.65 -6.27 11.33
N ASP A 12 53.71 -7.59 11.52
CA ASP A 12 52.89 -8.54 10.74
C ASP A 12 52.02 -9.50 11.57
N GLU A 13 51.77 -9.19 12.85
CA GLU A 13 50.91 -10.02 13.72
C GLU A 13 49.58 -9.34 14.10
N ARG A 14 49.31 -8.11 13.64
CA ARG A 14 48.13 -7.32 14.07
C ARG A 14 47.23 -6.77 12.98
N ALA A 15 47.49 -7.01 11.69
CA ALA A 15 46.77 -6.30 10.62
C ALA A 15 45.76 -7.15 9.83
N ALA A 16 45.78 -8.47 9.94
CA ALA A 16 44.79 -9.32 9.29
C ALA A 16 43.96 -10.03 10.37
N VAL A 17 42.91 -9.36 10.85
CA VAL A 17 41.72 -10.10 11.26
C VAL A 17 41.42 -11.05 10.09
N GLU A 18 41.50 -12.35 10.35
CA GLU A 18 41.46 -13.41 9.33
C GLU A 18 40.38 -13.04 8.30
N PRO A 19 40.72 -12.89 7.00
CA PRO A 19 39.78 -12.35 6.00
C PRO A 19 38.41 -13.03 6.02
N ILE A 20 38.41 -14.30 6.40
CA ILE A 20 37.21 -15.12 6.63
C ILE A 20 36.37 -14.57 7.78
N ALA A 21 36.95 -14.23 8.92
CA ALA A 21 36.24 -13.63 10.05
C ALA A 21 35.55 -12.32 9.68
N ALA A 22 36.22 -11.48 8.86
CA ALA A 22 35.61 -10.26 8.35
C ALA A 22 34.41 -10.56 7.42
N LEU A 23 34.53 -11.55 6.53
CA LEU A 23 33.43 -11.96 5.64
C LEU A 23 32.25 -12.56 6.41
N VAL A 24 32.53 -13.38 7.43
CA VAL A 24 31.51 -13.96 8.32
C VAL A 24 30.78 -12.85 9.07
N ALA A 25 31.50 -11.85 9.57
CA ALA A 25 30.89 -10.70 10.24
C ALA A 25 29.96 -9.91 9.30
N VAL A 26 30.39 -9.63 8.07
CA VAL A 26 29.55 -8.94 7.08
C VAL A 26 28.32 -9.77 6.72
N LEU A 27 28.46 -11.09 6.57
CA LEU A 27 27.32 -11.99 6.32
C LEU A 27 26.35 -12.02 7.50
N ALA A 28 26.85 -12.07 8.74
CA ALA A 28 26.02 -12.02 9.93
C ALA A 28 25.27 -10.69 10.06
N VAL A 29 25.93 -9.57 9.81
CA VAL A 29 25.29 -8.24 9.81
C VAL A 29 24.27 -8.11 8.67
N GLY A 30 24.60 -8.59 7.47
CA GLY A 30 23.67 -8.62 6.34
C GLY A 30 22.45 -9.49 6.61
N ALA A 31 22.63 -10.66 7.23
CA ALA A 31 21.54 -11.54 7.63
C ALA A 31 20.68 -10.92 8.75
N ALA A 32 21.32 -10.28 9.75
CA ALA A 32 20.61 -9.58 10.81
C ALA A 32 19.79 -8.40 10.27
N LEU A 33 20.37 -7.60 9.36
CA LEU A 33 19.67 -6.51 8.67
C LEU A 33 18.54 -7.06 7.78
N GLY A 34 18.78 -8.14 7.04
CA GLY A 34 17.76 -8.81 6.24
C GLY A 34 16.59 -9.30 7.08
N LEU A 35 16.86 -10.00 8.18
CA LEU A 35 15.83 -10.46 9.13
C LEU A 35 15.12 -9.28 9.80
N TYR A 36 15.83 -8.21 10.12
CA TYR A 36 15.23 -6.99 10.65
C TYR A 36 14.28 -6.35 9.64
N THR A 37 14.66 -6.30 8.36
CA THR A 37 13.78 -5.77 7.30
C THR A 37 12.55 -6.64 7.06
N VAL A 38 12.68 -7.97 7.12
CA VAL A 38 11.54 -8.90 7.01
C VAL A 38 10.58 -8.72 8.19
N ALA A 39 11.11 -8.56 9.40
CA ALA A 39 10.29 -8.27 10.57
C ALA A 39 9.58 -6.90 10.48
N LEU A 40 10.21 -5.90 9.85
CA LEU A 40 9.59 -4.60 9.60
C LEU A 40 8.52 -4.65 8.50
N ASP A 41 8.73 -5.43 7.45
CA ASP A 41 7.75 -5.64 6.38
C ASP A 41 6.49 -6.34 6.91
N ASP A 42 6.67 -7.38 7.75
CA ASP A 42 5.58 -8.09 8.42
C ASP A 42 4.85 -7.21 9.46
N ALA A 43 5.56 -6.27 10.09
CA ALA A 43 4.99 -5.35 11.08
C ALA A 43 4.38 -4.07 10.47
N THR A 44 4.51 -3.85 9.16
CA THR A 44 3.91 -2.68 8.51
C THR A 44 2.40 -2.88 8.46
N PRO A 45 1.60 -2.11 9.23
CA PRO A 45 0.16 -2.23 9.14
C PRO A 45 -0.26 -1.82 7.74
N ASP A 46 -1.21 -2.57 7.19
CA ASP A 46 -1.80 -2.38 5.87
C ASP A 46 -2.48 -1.00 5.80
N THR A 47 -1.67 0.06 5.61
CA THR A 47 -2.04 1.48 5.73
C THR A 47 -2.87 1.92 4.52
N GLU A 48 -2.93 1.08 3.50
CA GLU A 48 -3.64 1.30 2.26
C GLU A 48 -5.16 1.04 2.42
N ARG A 49 -5.56 0.05 3.24
CA ARG A 49 -6.97 -0.18 3.59
C ARG A 49 -7.60 1.02 4.34
N PRO A 50 -6.94 1.64 5.34
CA PRO A 50 -7.35 2.92 5.92
C PRO A 50 -7.54 4.03 4.89
N ALA A 51 -6.74 4.09 3.82
CA ALA A 51 -6.88 5.13 2.80
C ALA A 51 -8.15 4.93 1.93
N ALA A 52 -8.45 3.68 1.56
CA ALA A 52 -9.69 3.35 0.83
C ALA A 52 -10.95 3.56 1.70
N GLU A 53 -10.88 3.16 2.98
CA GLU A 53 -11.97 3.40 3.94
C GLU A 53 -12.17 4.89 4.24
N ALA A 54 -11.09 5.66 4.43
CA ALA A 54 -11.16 7.11 4.61
C ALA A 54 -11.71 7.83 3.37
N THR A 55 -11.48 7.27 2.18
CA THR A 55 -12.08 7.77 0.94
C THR A 55 -13.59 7.54 0.94
N LEU A 56 -14.06 6.35 1.35
CA LEU A 56 -15.48 6.06 1.52
C LEU A 56 -16.13 6.97 2.58
N ASP A 57 -15.49 7.17 3.73
CA ASP A 57 -16.00 8.04 4.80
C ASP A 57 -16.13 9.50 4.35
N ARG A 58 -15.23 9.96 3.49
CA ARG A 58 -15.27 11.34 2.96
C ARG A 58 -16.39 11.54 1.95
N ILE A 59 -16.63 10.58 1.06
CA ILE A 59 -17.65 10.72 0.00
C ILE A 59 -19.06 10.42 0.49
N GLU A 60 -19.21 9.63 1.56
CA GLU A 60 -20.51 9.26 2.14
C GLU A 60 -21.45 10.46 2.32
N PRO A 61 -21.07 11.57 2.96
CA PRO A 61 -21.94 12.73 3.11
C PRO A 61 -22.36 13.40 1.80
N ASP A 62 -21.54 13.31 0.74
CA ASP A 62 -21.80 13.95 -0.55
C ASP A 62 -22.76 13.12 -1.42
N VAL A 63 -22.65 11.80 -1.34
CA VAL A 63 -23.47 10.86 -2.12
C VAL A 63 -24.75 10.43 -1.41
N THR A 64 -24.82 10.60 -0.09
CA THR A 64 -25.99 10.20 0.70
C THR A 64 -26.98 11.35 0.89
N THR A 65 -28.26 11.04 0.82
CA THR A 65 -29.34 11.92 1.26
C THR A 65 -30.23 11.14 2.21
N GLY A 66 -30.20 11.51 3.50
CA GLY A 66 -30.98 10.81 4.53
C GLY A 66 -30.60 9.34 4.71
N GLY A 67 -29.35 8.96 4.45
CA GLY A 67 -28.89 7.57 4.54
C GLY A 67 -29.11 6.73 3.27
N VAL A 68 -29.56 7.36 2.17
CA VAL A 68 -29.74 6.71 0.87
C VAL A 68 -28.79 7.34 -0.14
N VAL A 69 -27.98 6.50 -0.79
CA VAL A 69 -27.04 6.89 -1.84
C VAL A 69 -27.79 7.25 -3.11
N ASP A 70 -27.51 8.43 -3.66
CA ASP A 70 -27.99 8.87 -4.97
C ASP A 70 -26.89 8.69 -6.03
N PRO A 71 -27.06 7.76 -6.99
CA PRO A 71 -26.05 7.51 -8.01
C PRO A 71 -25.81 8.71 -8.94
N THR A 72 -26.78 9.61 -9.08
CA THR A 72 -26.64 10.80 -9.95
C THR A 72 -25.55 11.73 -9.44
N ARG A 73 -25.41 11.83 -8.11
CA ARG A 73 -24.42 12.67 -7.42
C ARG A 73 -23.01 12.12 -7.45
N LEU A 74 -22.82 10.84 -7.80
CA LEU A 74 -21.49 10.27 -7.97
C LEU A 74 -20.68 11.02 -9.03
N ASN A 75 -21.34 11.50 -10.08
CA ASN A 75 -20.67 12.21 -11.19
C ASN A 75 -20.19 13.62 -10.81
N ASP A 76 -20.72 14.19 -9.72
CA ASP A 76 -20.36 15.53 -9.26
C ASP A 76 -19.20 15.53 -8.25
N ILE A 77 -18.66 14.35 -7.91
CA ILE A 77 -17.57 14.22 -6.94
C ILE A 77 -16.22 14.41 -7.64
N GLU A 78 -15.49 15.44 -7.22
CA GLU A 78 -14.06 15.57 -7.54
C GLU A 78 -13.20 14.88 -6.48
N PHE A 79 -12.39 13.91 -6.91
CA PHE A 79 -11.41 13.27 -6.05
C PHE A 79 -10.06 13.99 -6.16
N ARG A 80 -9.39 14.18 -5.02
CA ARG A 80 -8.03 14.77 -4.97
C ARG A 80 -6.95 13.85 -5.52
N PHE A 81 -7.22 12.55 -5.59
CA PHE A 81 -6.26 11.50 -5.96
C PHE A 81 -6.87 10.56 -7.00
N ALA A 82 -6.01 9.86 -7.75
CA ALA A 82 -6.43 8.86 -8.73
C ALA A 82 -7.26 7.75 -8.06
N THR A 83 -8.57 7.77 -8.28
CA THR A 83 -9.55 6.94 -7.56
C THR A 83 -10.57 6.40 -8.54
N ALA A 84 -10.87 5.11 -8.41
CA ALA A 84 -12.00 4.51 -9.08
C ALA A 84 -13.07 4.15 -8.04
N LEU A 85 -14.29 4.62 -8.26
CA LEU A 85 -15.46 4.28 -7.46
C LEU A 85 -16.45 3.48 -8.29
N GLU A 86 -16.95 2.40 -7.73
CA GLU A 86 -17.94 1.54 -8.37
C GLU A 86 -19.12 1.31 -7.41
N LEU A 87 -20.31 1.69 -7.85
CA LEU A 87 -21.57 1.42 -7.14
C LEU A 87 -22.33 0.37 -7.94
N THR A 88 -22.76 -0.70 -7.29
CA THR A 88 -23.59 -1.74 -7.90
C THR A 88 -24.88 -1.91 -7.09
N ALA A 89 -26.04 -1.83 -7.75
CA ALA A 89 -27.34 -2.02 -7.13
C ALA A 89 -28.36 -2.52 -8.16
N ASP A 90 -29.16 -3.53 -7.81
CA ASP A 90 -30.20 -4.12 -8.68
C ASP A 90 -29.77 -4.45 -10.13
N GLY A 91 -28.53 -4.92 -10.29
CA GLY A 91 -27.94 -5.25 -11.60
C GLY A 91 -27.42 -4.05 -12.39
N GLU A 92 -27.67 -2.84 -11.91
CA GLU A 92 -27.13 -1.59 -12.45
C GLU A 92 -25.75 -1.30 -11.83
N ARG A 93 -24.88 -0.70 -12.62
CA ARG A 93 -23.50 -0.36 -12.22
C ARG A 93 -23.20 1.08 -12.62
N TRP A 94 -22.80 1.88 -11.65
CA TRP A 94 -22.31 3.24 -11.84
C TRP A 94 -20.83 3.26 -11.51
N ARG A 95 -20.02 3.82 -12.40
CA ARG A 95 -18.58 3.93 -12.24
C ARG A 95 -18.16 5.37 -12.43
N VAL A 96 -17.34 5.85 -11.51
CA VAL A 96 -16.68 7.15 -11.62
C VAL A 96 -15.20 6.93 -11.46
N ASP A 97 -14.45 7.35 -12.47
CA ASP A 97 -13.00 7.36 -12.46
C ASP A 97 -12.57 8.83 -12.31
N SER A 98 -11.65 9.09 -11.38
CA SER A 98 -11.06 10.41 -11.22
C SER A 98 -9.55 10.34 -11.37
N GLY A 99 -9.03 11.22 -12.22
CA GLY A 99 -7.64 11.25 -12.66
C GLY A 99 -7.38 10.33 -13.86
N ASP A 100 -6.43 10.74 -14.71
CA ASP A 100 -6.04 10.01 -15.93
C ASP A 100 -5.43 8.61 -15.64
N ASP A 101 -5.05 8.35 -14.38
CA ASP A 101 -4.42 7.11 -13.88
C ASP A 101 -5.33 6.30 -12.93
N ALA A 102 -6.66 6.50 -12.98
CA ALA A 102 -7.60 5.75 -12.15
C ALA A 102 -7.44 4.22 -12.37
N PRO A 103 -7.33 3.41 -11.30
CA PRO A 103 -7.10 1.97 -11.44
C PRO A 103 -8.30 1.28 -12.11
N GLU A 104 -8.04 0.49 -13.16
CA GLU A 104 -9.06 -0.36 -13.77
C GLU A 104 -9.59 -1.38 -12.75
N SER A 105 -10.92 -1.56 -12.68
CA SER A 105 -11.59 -2.45 -11.71
C SER A 105 -11.05 -3.89 -11.71
N THR A 106 -10.51 -4.34 -12.85
CA THR A 106 -9.97 -5.69 -13.07
C THR A 106 -8.46 -5.77 -12.85
N ALA A 107 -7.73 -4.66 -12.98
CA ALA A 107 -6.30 -4.59 -12.70
C ALA A 107 -6.02 -4.54 -11.19
N ALA A 108 -6.96 -4.02 -10.41
CA ALA A 108 -6.92 -3.91 -8.95
C ALA A 108 -6.72 -5.24 -8.22
N GLN A 109 -7.11 -6.40 -8.79
CA GLN A 109 -6.85 -7.70 -8.17
C GLN A 109 -5.47 -8.28 -8.45
N ARG A 110 -4.73 -7.78 -9.45
CA ARG A 110 -3.45 -8.39 -9.88
C ARG A 110 -2.21 -7.65 -9.43
N SER A 111 -2.30 -6.33 -9.21
CA SER A 111 -1.17 -5.54 -8.73
C SER A 111 -1.38 -5.25 -7.26
N GLY A 112 -0.51 -5.78 -6.39
CA GLY A 112 -0.47 -5.48 -4.95
C GLY A 112 -0.06 -4.04 -4.62
N SER A 113 -0.56 -3.06 -5.39
CA SER A 113 -0.31 -1.63 -5.30
C SER A 113 -1.64 -0.83 -5.30
N VAL A 114 -2.74 -1.50 -4.98
CA VAL A 114 -4.09 -0.95 -5.07
C VAL A 114 -4.86 -1.40 -3.83
N ALA A 115 -5.42 -0.42 -3.10
CA ALA A 115 -6.30 -0.69 -1.97
C ALA A 115 -7.76 -0.68 -2.39
N VAL A 116 -8.53 -1.61 -1.80
CA VAL A 116 -9.94 -1.81 -2.09
C VAL A 116 -10.74 -1.78 -0.78
N ALA A 117 -11.78 -0.95 -0.73
CA ALA A 117 -12.76 -0.94 0.34
C ALA A 117 -14.18 -1.13 -0.22
N GLU A 118 -15.00 -1.91 0.48
CA GLU A 118 -16.36 -2.24 0.07
C GLU A 118 -17.33 -2.01 1.24
N ARG A 119 -18.49 -1.40 0.97
CA ARG A 119 -19.55 -1.22 1.96
C ARG A 119 -20.92 -1.51 1.37
N THR A 120 -21.78 -2.14 2.17
CA THR A 120 -23.20 -2.25 1.85
C THR A 120 -23.86 -0.90 2.08
N VAL A 121 -24.62 -0.43 1.10
CA VAL A 121 -25.37 0.83 1.17
C VAL A 121 -26.79 0.65 0.65
N THR A 122 -27.70 1.55 1.03
CA THR A 122 -29.02 1.65 0.40
C THR A 122 -28.89 2.63 -0.76
N VAL A 123 -29.27 2.21 -1.96
CA VAL A 123 -29.16 3.01 -3.20
C VAL A 123 -30.54 3.34 -3.71
N ARG A 124 -30.74 4.60 -4.09
CA ARG A 124 -31.93 5.04 -4.82
C ARG A 124 -31.70 4.80 -6.31
N VAL A 125 -32.41 3.82 -6.86
CA VAL A 125 -32.31 3.42 -8.28
C VAL A 125 -33.40 4.05 -9.14
N ASP A 126 -34.53 4.43 -8.53
CA ASP A 126 -35.59 5.24 -9.14
C ASP A 126 -36.25 6.12 -8.06
N PRO A 127 -37.01 7.16 -8.45
CA PRO A 127 -37.83 7.92 -7.49
C PRO A 127 -38.73 6.99 -6.65
N GLY A 128 -38.47 6.93 -5.35
CA GLY A 128 -39.21 6.07 -4.41
C GLY A 128 -38.81 4.59 -4.39
N ARG A 129 -37.83 4.16 -5.20
CA ARG A 129 -37.31 2.79 -5.22
C ARG A 129 -35.90 2.77 -4.62
N ASN A 130 -35.81 2.23 -3.41
CA ASN A 130 -34.56 2.05 -2.69
C ASN A 130 -34.23 0.56 -2.61
N VAL A 131 -33.02 0.19 -2.98
CA VAL A 131 -32.54 -1.19 -3.00
C VAL A 131 -31.22 -1.30 -2.28
N ARG A 132 -30.88 -2.51 -1.82
CA ARG A 132 -29.57 -2.77 -1.24
C ARG A 132 -28.54 -2.85 -2.36
N GLY A 133 -27.47 -2.07 -2.24
CA GLY A 133 -26.33 -2.08 -3.14
C GLY A 133 -25.01 -2.20 -2.40
N THR A 134 -23.93 -2.26 -3.17
CA THR A 134 -22.56 -2.27 -2.69
C THR A 134 -21.81 -1.13 -3.35
N ILE A 135 -21.18 -0.30 -2.53
CA ILE A 135 -20.22 0.71 -2.99
C ILE A 135 -18.81 0.16 -2.76
N ARG A 136 -17.96 0.28 -3.78
CA ARG A 136 -16.59 -0.18 -3.81
C ARG A 136 -15.68 0.97 -4.20
N ALA A 137 -14.73 1.31 -3.35
CA ALA A 137 -13.67 2.27 -3.65
C ALA A 137 -12.37 1.52 -3.93
N VAL A 138 -11.68 1.95 -4.98
CA VAL A 138 -10.39 1.43 -5.41
C VAL A 138 -9.44 2.62 -5.55
N VAL A 139 -8.37 2.62 -4.76
CA VAL A 139 -7.37 3.71 -4.72
C VAL A 139 -5.99 3.14 -5.04
N ARG A 140 -5.23 3.88 -5.85
CA ARG A 140 -3.85 3.53 -6.21
C ARG A 140 -2.86 4.09 -5.16
N ARG A 141 -1.78 3.34 -4.91
CA ARG A 141 -0.62 3.77 -4.13
C ARG A 141 0.08 5.00 -4.72
#